data_AF-I0EU74-F1
#
_entry.id   AF-I0EU74-F1
#
_cell.length_a   1.000
_cell.length_b   1.000
_cell.length_c   1.000
_cell.angle_alpha   90.00
_cell.angle_beta   90.00
_cell.angle_gamma   90.00
#
_symmetry.space_group_name_H-M   'P 1'
#
loop_
_entity.id
_entity.type
_entity.pdbx_description
1 polymer ?
#
loop_
_entity_poly.entity_id
_entity_poly.type
_entity_poly.pdbx_seq_one_letter_code
_entity_poly.pdbx_strand_id
1 'polypeptide(L)'
;MLGINLQVLSTQNSDVMTQSLLIHALFASLLALAFIINLYTLFREKNFIKLNRKIYLIMPAIYLLLSIALLSGVFIWAMQQFEFSLRVIVMLSGLLFMLVAEVKRHKSVKFAITKEERMKAYVKRAKILYFLETILIIVLVGI
;
A
#
# COMPACT_ATOMS: atom_id res chain seq x y z
N MET A 1 24.14 -40.35 4.54
CA MET A 1 22.69 -40.17 4.78
C MET A 1 22.52 -39.00 5.74
N LEU A 2 22.22 -37.80 5.24
CA LEU A 2 21.86 -36.67 6.10
C LEU A 2 20.42 -36.91 6.58
N GLY A 3 20.27 -37.41 7.81
CA GLY A 3 18.99 -37.48 8.49
C GLY A 3 18.54 -36.06 8.81
N ILE A 4 17.91 -35.39 7.85
CA ILE A 4 17.35 -34.06 8.07
C ILE A 4 16.20 -34.24 9.07
N ASN A 5 16.34 -33.61 10.23
CA ASN A 5 15.34 -33.64 11.27
C ASN A 5 14.12 -32.82 10.81
N LEU A 6 13.04 -33.51 10.44
CA LEU A 6 11.77 -32.93 9.99
C LEU A 6 11.19 -31.91 10.98
N GLN A 7 11.47 -32.07 12.28
CA GLN A 7 11.04 -31.13 13.32
C GLN A 7 11.79 -29.80 13.22
N VAL A 8 13.11 -29.84 12.96
CA VAL A 8 13.94 -28.64 12.76
C VAL A 8 13.56 -27.88 11.48
N LEU A 9 13.21 -28.60 10.40
CA LEU A 9 12.67 -27.98 9.19
C LEU A 9 11.32 -27.28 9.46
N SER A 10 10.43 -27.91 10.23
CA SER A 10 9.12 -27.34 10.54
C SER A 10 9.22 -26.07 11.41
N THR A 11 10.11 -26.04 12.41
CA THR A 11 10.32 -24.88 13.28
C THR A 11 11.02 -23.73 12.55
N GLN A 12 12.00 -24.03 11.70
CA GLN A 12 12.65 -23.00 10.88
C GLN A 12 11.66 -22.35 9.90
N ASN A 13 10.77 -23.13 9.30
CA ASN A 13 9.74 -22.62 8.39
C ASN A 13 8.71 -21.73 9.12
N SER A 14 8.32 -22.06 10.36
CA SER A 14 7.40 -21.23 11.14
C SER A 14 8.01 -19.89 11.58
N ASP A 15 9.31 -19.86 11.90
CA ASP A 15 10.00 -18.63 12.29
C ASP A 15 10.13 -17.66 11.11
N VAL A 16 10.53 -18.17 9.93
CA VAL A 16 10.65 -17.35 8.71
C VAL A 16 9.29 -16.83 8.26
N MET A 17 8.22 -17.63 8.39
CA MET A 17 6.86 -17.20 8.04
C MET A 17 6.41 -16.05 8.96
N THR A 18 6.65 -16.19 10.26
CA THR A 18 6.30 -15.15 11.25
C THR A 18 7.05 -13.85 11.00
N GLN A 19 8.35 -13.92 10.71
CA GLN A 19 9.15 -12.75 10.36
C GLN A 19 8.66 -12.08 9.06
N SER A 20 8.28 -12.87 8.06
CA SER A 20 7.76 -12.37 6.79
C SER A 20 6.43 -11.63 6.97
N LEU A 21 5.52 -12.16 7.78
CA LEU A 21 4.26 -11.51 8.16
C LEU A 21 4.50 -10.20 8.91
N LEU A 22 5.44 -10.17 9.86
CA LEU A 22 5.81 -8.95 10.60
C LEU A 22 6.37 -7.86 9.68
N ILE A 23 7.29 -8.23 8.79
CA ILE A 23 7.87 -7.29 7.82
C ILE A 23 6.78 -6.75 6.89
N HIS A 24 5.91 -7.62 6.38
CA HIS A 24 4.78 -7.21 5.54
C HIS A 24 3.86 -6.22 6.28
N ALA A 25 3.44 -6.56 7.50
CA ALA A 25 2.57 -5.72 8.32
C ALA A 25 3.21 -4.35 8.65
N LEU A 26 4.52 -4.32 8.93
CA LEU A 26 5.26 -3.07 9.18
C LEU A 26 5.20 -2.14 7.96
N PHE A 27 5.56 -2.63 6.77
CA PHE A 27 5.58 -1.81 5.57
C PHE A 27 4.18 -1.43 5.08
N ALA A 28 3.20 -2.31 5.22
CA ALA A 28 1.78 -1.98 4.96
C ALA A 28 1.25 -0.91 5.93
N SER A 29 1.68 -0.93 7.19
CA SER A 29 1.35 0.12 8.17
C SER A 29 2.00 1.46 7.83
N LEU A 30 3.26 1.45 7.36
CA LEU A 30 3.92 2.66 6.86
C LEU A 30 3.23 3.22 5.61
N LEU A 31 2.72 2.35 4.73
CA LEU A 31 1.91 2.75 3.58
C LEU A 31 0.61 3.45 4.03
N ALA A 32 -0.06 2.91 5.05
CA ALA A 32 -1.23 3.53 5.66
C ALA A 32 -0.91 4.95 6.17
N LEU A 33 0.23 5.11 6.86
CA LEU A 33 0.70 6.40 7.33
C LEU A 33 0.93 7.38 6.16
N ALA A 34 1.55 6.93 5.07
CA ALA A 34 1.77 7.77 3.89
C ALA A 34 0.45 8.26 3.26
N PHE A 35 -0.57 7.39 3.17
CA PHE A 35 -1.91 7.79 2.73
C PHE A 35 -2.56 8.79 3.68
N ILE A 36 -2.43 8.59 5.00
CA ILE A 36 -2.95 9.53 6.02
C ILE A 36 -2.29 10.91 5.88
N ILE A 37 -0.96 10.97 5.66
CA ILE A 37 -0.24 12.23 5.45
C ILE A 37 -0.76 12.97 4.21
N ASN A 38 -1.00 12.26 3.10
CA ASN A 38 -1.55 12.88 1.90
C ASN A 38 -3.02 13.30 2.06
N LEU A 39 -3.82 12.50 2.75
CA LEU A 39 -5.20 12.84 3.09
C LEU A 39 -5.26 14.11 3.95
N TYR A 40 -4.45 14.15 5.01
CA TYR A 40 -4.31 15.31 5.88
C TYR A 40 -3.91 16.57 5.09
N THR A 41 -2.93 16.42 4.20
CA THR A 41 -2.47 17.49 3.32
C THR A 41 -3.60 18.05 2.46
N LEU A 42 -4.47 17.19 1.89
CA LEU A 42 -5.64 17.60 1.10
C LEU A 42 -6.70 18.35 1.90
N PHE A 43 -6.85 18.07 3.20
CA PHE A 43 -7.78 18.81 4.06
C PHE A 43 -7.23 20.16 4.49
N ARG A 44 -5.95 20.22 4.83
CA ARG A 44 -5.31 21.40 5.45
C ARG A 44 -4.81 22.44 4.46
N GLU A 45 -4.18 22.02 3.36
CA GLU A 45 -3.54 22.96 2.44
C GLU A 45 -4.54 23.52 1.42
N LYS A 46 -4.76 24.83 1.45
CA LYS A 46 -5.68 25.52 0.52
C LYS A 46 -4.96 26.12 -0.69
N ASN A 47 -3.66 26.35 -0.58
CA ASN A 47 -2.86 26.83 -1.69
C ASN A 47 -2.48 25.65 -2.61
N PHE A 48 -3.00 25.64 -3.84
CA PHE A 48 -2.83 24.51 -4.74
C PHE A 48 -1.38 24.22 -5.17
N ILE A 49 -0.52 25.25 -5.22
CA ILE A 49 0.90 25.08 -5.54
C ILE A 49 1.60 24.35 -4.38
N LYS A 50 1.38 24.82 -3.14
CA LYS A 50 1.92 24.17 -1.93
C LYS A 50 1.37 22.76 -1.76
N LEU A 51 0.08 22.57 -2.02
CA LEU A 51 -0.59 21.27 -1.96
C LEU A 51 0.09 20.29 -2.91
N ASN A 52 0.23 20.67 -4.18
CA ASN A 52 0.83 19.82 -5.19
C ASN A 52 2.25 19.42 -4.81
N ARG A 53 3.08 20.37 -4.37
CA ARG A 53 4.46 20.09 -3.93
C ARG A 53 4.53 19.08 -2.78
N LYS A 54 3.65 19.20 -1.78
CA LYS A 54 3.61 18.26 -0.64
C LYS A 54 3.19 16.86 -1.08
N ILE A 55 2.14 16.74 -1.90
CA ILE A 55 1.69 15.43 -2.42
C ILE A 55 2.80 14.77 -3.26
N TYR A 56 3.47 15.53 -4.13
CA TYR A 56 4.56 15.02 -4.95
C TYR A 56 5.78 14.56 -4.14
N LEU A 57 6.01 15.12 -2.95
CA LEU A 57 7.11 14.69 -2.07
C LEU A 57 6.86 13.32 -1.43
N ILE A 58 5.60 13.03 -1.07
CA ILE A 58 5.22 11.76 -0.43
C ILE A 58 5.04 10.64 -1.47
N MET A 59 4.77 11.00 -2.72
CA MET A 59 4.46 10.06 -3.78
C MET A 59 5.52 8.97 -4.04
N PRO A 60 6.85 9.26 -4.07
CA PRO A 60 7.87 8.21 -4.19
C PRO A 60 7.84 7.22 -3.03
N ALA A 61 7.57 7.70 -1.81
CA ALA A 61 7.44 6.84 -0.64
C ALA A 61 6.23 5.90 -0.77
N ILE A 62 5.08 6.41 -1.26
CA ILE A 62 3.91 5.56 -1.51
C ILE A 62 4.24 4.45 -2.52
N TYR A 63 4.84 4.77 -3.66
CA TYR A 63 5.17 3.74 -4.66
C TYR A 63 6.17 2.71 -4.13
N LEU A 64 7.18 3.15 -3.38
CA LEU A 64 8.13 2.25 -2.72
C LEU A 64 7.43 1.32 -1.74
N LEU A 65 6.68 1.87 -0.79
CA LEU A 65 6.00 1.12 0.26
C LEU A 65 4.96 0.15 -0.31
N LEU A 66 4.22 0.59 -1.33
CA LEU A 66 3.26 -0.25 -2.03
C LEU A 66 3.92 -1.41 -2.78
N SER A 67 5.09 -1.16 -3.39
CA SER A 67 5.88 -2.21 -4.05
C SER A 67 6.40 -3.23 -3.03
N ILE A 68 6.91 -2.76 -1.89
CA ILE A 68 7.38 -3.63 -0.80
C ILE A 68 6.21 -4.46 -0.24
N ALA A 69 5.06 -3.84 0.05
CA ALA A 69 3.88 -4.54 0.54
C ALA A 69 3.39 -5.60 -0.45
N LEU A 70 3.30 -5.26 -1.74
CA LEU A 70 2.87 -6.21 -2.77
C LEU A 70 3.84 -7.39 -2.92
N LEU A 71 5.15 -7.11 -2.98
CA LEU A 71 6.17 -8.16 -3.15
C LEU A 71 6.26 -9.06 -1.92
N SER A 72 6.24 -8.50 -0.71
CA SER A 72 6.22 -9.29 0.54
C SER A 72 4.95 -10.13 0.66
N GLY A 73 3.80 -9.65 0.20
CA GLY A 73 2.57 -10.44 0.10
C GLY A 73 2.71 -11.64 -0.85
N VAL A 74 3.37 -11.45 -1.99
CA VAL A 74 3.69 -12.55 -2.92
C VAL A 74 4.65 -13.55 -2.29
N PHE A 75 5.65 -13.09 -1.53
CA PHE A 75 6.54 -14.00 -0.80
C PHE A 75 5.80 -14.84 0.24
N ILE A 76 4.88 -14.25 1.00
CA ILE A 76 4.03 -14.99 1.94
C ILE A 76 3.23 -16.07 1.18
N TRP A 77 2.66 -15.74 0.02
CA TRP A 77 1.95 -16.71 -0.80
C TRP A 77 2.84 -17.85 -1.31
N ALA A 78 4.05 -17.52 -1.75
CA ALA A 78 5.04 -18.51 -2.20
C ALA A 78 5.47 -19.45 -1.06
N MET A 79 5.63 -18.93 0.16
CA MET A 79 5.94 -19.75 1.34
C MET A 79 4.80 -20.72 1.69
N GLN A 80 3.56 -20.35 1.38
CA GLN A 80 2.38 -21.22 1.43
C GLN A 80 2.27 -22.15 0.20
N GLN A 81 3.35 -22.33 -0.57
CA GLN A 81 3.37 -23.16 -1.79
C GLN A 81 2.32 -22.75 -2.83
N PHE A 82 1.96 -21.46 -2.86
CA PHE A 82 0.89 -20.93 -3.69
C PHE A 82 -0.47 -21.61 -3.48
N GLU A 83 -0.72 -22.17 -2.30
CA GLU A 83 -2.03 -22.72 -1.96
C GLU A 83 -3.11 -21.63 -2.05
N PHE A 84 -4.31 -22.06 -2.44
CA PHE A 84 -5.44 -21.15 -2.54
C PHE A 84 -5.83 -20.65 -1.15
N SER A 85 -5.66 -19.35 -0.94
CA SER A 85 -6.07 -18.67 0.29
C SER A 85 -6.83 -17.40 -0.05
N LEU A 86 -8.11 -17.36 0.35
CA LEU A 86 -8.96 -16.20 0.11
C LEU A 86 -8.36 -14.93 0.72
N ARG A 87 -7.68 -15.04 1.88
CA ARG A 87 -7.02 -13.91 2.54
C ARG A 87 -5.89 -13.34 1.70
N VAL A 88 -5.04 -14.20 1.15
CA VAL A 88 -3.92 -13.79 0.29
C VAL A 88 -4.44 -13.15 -1.01
N ILE A 89 -5.48 -13.71 -1.61
CA ILE A 89 -6.10 -13.15 -2.82
C ILE A 89 -6.68 -11.75 -2.54
N VAL A 90 -7.40 -11.57 -1.43
CA VAL A 90 -7.95 -10.28 -1.02
C VAL A 90 -6.83 -9.26 -0.76
N MET A 91 -5.75 -9.67 -0.08
CA MET A 91 -4.59 -8.83 0.16
C MET A 91 -3.91 -8.37 -1.14
N LEU A 92 -3.55 -9.30 -2.03
CA LEU A 92 -2.86 -8.97 -3.28
C LEU A 92 -3.74 -8.15 -4.24
N SER A 93 -5.03 -8.49 -4.35
CA SER A 93 -5.97 -7.73 -5.19
C SER A 93 -6.19 -6.31 -4.66
N GLY A 94 -6.28 -6.14 -3.33
CA GLY A 94 -6.40 -4.83 -2.68
C GLY A 94 -5.15 -3.96 -2.89
N LEU A 95 -3.95 -4.52 -2.76
CA LEU A 95 -2.71 -3.80 -3.04
C LEU A 95 -2.58 -3.42 -4.53
N LEU A 96 -2.97 -4.32 -5.44
CA LEU A 96 -2.99 -4.03 -6.87
C LEU A 96 -4.01 -2.93 -7.22
N PHE A 97 -5.18 -2.94 -6.60
CA PHE A 97 -6.17 -1.88 -6.73
C PHE A 97 -5.60 -0.52 -6.31
N MET A 98 -4.93 -0.44 -5.15
CA MET A 98 -4.27 0.78 -4.68
C MET A 98 -3.21 1.27 -5.67
N LEU A 99 -2.44 0.35 -6.28
CA LEU A 99 -1.41 0.72 -7.26
C LEU A 99 -2.03 1.36 -8.50
N VAL A 100 -3.09 0.75 -9.03
CA VAL A 100 -3.82 1.29 -10.18
C VAL A 100 -4.45 2.65 -9.83
N ALA A 101 -5.01 2.79 -8.63
CA ALA A 101 -5.58 4.05 -8.15
C ALA A 101 -4.52 5.16 -8.04
N GLU A 102 -3.34 4.88 -7.48
CA GLU A 102 -2.23 5.85 -7.37
C GLU A 102 -1.70 6.25 -8.74
N VAL A 103 -1.53 5.29 -9.67
CA VAL A 103 -1.12 5.60 -11.06
C VAL A 103 -2.15 6.50 -11.75
N LYS A 104 -3.45 6.23 -11.60
CA LYS A 104 -4.51 7.09 -12.15
C LYS A 104 -4.51 8.47 -11.52
N ARG A 105 -4.32 8.56 -10.19
CA ARG A 105 -4.24 9.81 -9.44
C ARG A 105 -3.04 10.66 -9.89
N HIS A 106 -1.87 10.06 -10.09
CA HIS A 106 -0.70 10.72 -10.66
C HIS A 106 -1.00 11.33 -12.03
N LYS A 107 -1.62 10.57 -12.93
CA LYS A 107 -1.98 11.09 -14.25
C LYS A 107 -2.98 12.24 -14.14
N SER A 108 -3.93 12.15 -13.22
CA SER A 108 -4.96 13.17 -13.04
C SER A 108 -4.44 14.50 -12.50
N VAL A 109 -3.45 14.50 -11.60
CA VAL A 109 -2.93 15.76 -11.03
C VAL A 109 -2.19 16.61 -12.07
N LYS A 110 -1.49 15.96 -13.01
CA LYS A 110 -0.82 16.62 -14.14
C LYS A 110 -1.79 17.41 -15.01
N PHE A 111 -3.01 16.93 -15.17
CA PHE A 111 -4.07 17.65 -15.88
C PHE A 111 -4.74 18.71 -15.00
N ALA A 112 -4.94 18.41 -13.72
CA ALA A 112 -5.65 19.27 -12.78
C ALA A 112 -4.94 20.59 -12.51
N ILE A 113 -3.59 20.62 -12.51
CA ILE A 113 -2.80 21.81 -12.24
C ILE A 113 -2.99 22.94 -13.27
N THR A 114 -3.55 22.63 -14.44
CA THR A 114 -3.75 23.60 -15.55
C THR A 114 -4.84 24.64 -15.28
N LYS A 115 -5.81 24.35 -14.42
CA LYS A 115 -6.94 25.24 -14.11
C LYS A 115 -7.41 25.05 -12.67
N GLU A 116 -7.74 26.14 -11.98
CA GLU A 116 -8.18 26.10 -10.59
C GLU A 116 -9.41 25.21 -10.37
N GLU A 117 -10.41 25.31 -11.25
CA GLU A 117 -11.63 24.50 -11.20
C GLU A 117 -11.33 23.00 -11.27
N ARG A 118 -10.39 22.61 -12.14
CA ARG A 118 -9.96 21.21 -12.27
C ARG A 118 -9.21 20.74 -11.04
N MET A 119 -8.39 21.59 -10.44
CA MET A 119 -7.71 21.29 -9.18
C MET A 119 -8.71 21.10 -8.03
N LYS A 120 -9.76 21.93 -7.94
CA LYS A 120 -10.84 21.73 -6.95
C LYS A 120 -11.52 20.37 -7.11
N ALA A 121 -11.86 19.99 -8.35
CA ALA A 121 -12.45 18.68 -8.64
C ALA A 121 -11.49 17.52 -8.30
N TYR A 122 -10.21 17.65 -8.64
CA TYR A 122 -9.16 16.70 -8.27
C TYR A 122 -9.08 16.53 -6.75
N VAL A 123 -9.03 17.62 -5.98
CA VAL A 123 -8.94 17.54 -4.50
C VAL A 123 -10.13 16.81 -3.90
N LYS A 124 -11.35 17.06 -4.38
CA LYS A 124 -12.54 16.34 -3.90
C LYS A 124 -12.43 14.84 -4.15
N ARG A 125 -12.03 14.44 -5.36
CA ARG A 125 -11.86 13.01 -5.73
C ARG A 125 -10.70 12.36 -4.97
N ALA A 126 -9.57 13.05 -4.86
CA ALA A 126 -8.38 12.55 -4.16
C ALA A 126 -8.66 12.31 -2.67
N LYS A 127 -9.42 13.18 -2.00
CA LYS A 127 -9.83 12.95 -0.60
C LYS A 127 -10.59 11.66 -0.41
N ILE A 128 -11.57 11.40 -1.29
CA ILE A 128 -12.37 10.18 -1.23
C ILE A 128 -11.48 8.96 -1.46
N LEU A 129 -10.63 8.98 -2.48
CA LEU A 129 -9.75 7.86 -2.78
C LEU A 129 -8.72 7.60 -1.67
N TYR A 130 -8.02 8.61 -1.17
CA TYR A 130 -7.08 8.41 -0.06
C TYR A 130 -7.78 7.92 1.20
N PHE A 131 -8.99 8.38 1.49
CA PHE A 131 -9.78 7.87 2.61
C PHE A 131 -10.11 6.38 2.44
N LEU A 132 -10.58 5.98 1.26
CA LEU A 132 -10.88 4.58 0.95
C LEU A 132 -9.63 3.70 0.98
N GLU A 133 -8.50 4.19 0.44
CA GLU A 133 -7.22 3.48 0.45
C GLU A 133 -6.68 3.32 1.88
N THR A 134 -6.81 4.34 2.73
CA THR A 134 -6.45 4.25 4.15
C THR A 134 -7.29 3.20 4.88
N ILE A 135 -8.61 3.17 4.69
CA ILE A 135 -9.46 2.14 5.30
C ILE A 135 -9.07 0.76 4.77
N LEU A 136 -8.93 0.62 3.45
CA LEU A 136 -8.62 -0.64 2.82
C LEU A 136 -7.30 -1.21 3.36
N ILE A 137 -6.22 -0.41 3.41
CA ILE A 137 -4.93 -0.91 3.91
C ILE A 137 -4.99 -1.29 5.39
N ILE A 138 -5.75 -0.56 6.22
CA ILE A 138 -5.94 -0.91 7.64
C ILE A 138 -6.65 -2.27 7.76
N VAL A 139 -7.68 -2.51 6.95
CA VAL A 139 -8.37 -3.81 6.92
C VAL A 139 -7.44 -4.91 6.44
N LEU A 140 -6.64 -4.66 5.39
CA LEU A 140 -5.69 -5.63 4.85
C LEU A 140 -4.59 -6.02 5.84
N VAL A 141 -4.14 -5.10 6.69
CA VAL A 141 -3.16 -5.39 7.75
C VAL A 141 -3.75 -6.29 8.86
N GLY A 142 -5.07 -6.29 9.03
CA GLY A 142 -5.76 -7.03 10.09
C GLY A 142 -6.21 -8.45 9.73
N ILE A 143 -6.00 -8.91 8.49
CA ILE A 143 -6.48 -10.22 7.99
C ILE A 143 -5.34 -11.23 7.77
#